data_AF-A0A661H3Y7-F1
#
_entry.id   AF-A0A661H3Y7-F1
#
_cell.length_a   1.000
_cell.length_b   1.000
_cell.length_c   1.000
_cell.angle_alpha   90.00
_cell.angle_beta   90.00
_cell.angle_gamma   90.00
#
_symmetry.space_group_name_H-M   'P 1'
#
loop_
_entity.id
_entity.type
_entity.pdbx_description
1 polymer ?
#
loop_
_entity_poly.entity_id
_entity_poly.type
_entity_poly.pdbx_seq_one_letter_code
_entity_poly.pdbx_strand_id
1 'polypeptide(L)'
;RRLKTDRSIISDLPEKTEVTAYCGLSKAQAAQYQQAVKQLAKAIENTEGIKRRGLVLSYLLRFKQICNHPSQLLGDDEYDPKKSGKFQRLAQLCEEIASRQEKLLVFTQFREMTTPLASFLAQQFGQPGLVLHGGTPVKQRQKRVEQFQDEEGPPFFILSLKAGGTGLNLTEASHVIHFDRWWNPAVENQATDRAFRIGQKKNVLVHKFVCQGTVEEKIDALINEKTALANDVLEGGANTLLTEMDDKALLNLVSLDIEKAQV
;
A
#
# COMPACT_ATOMS: atom_id res chain seq x y z
N ARG A 1 22.37 13.86 10.29
CA ARG A 1 20.93 13.53 10.06
C ARG A 1 20.13 14.50 10.91
N ARG A 2 19.56 15.56 10.31
CA ARG A 2 18.83 16.62 11.03
C ARG A 2 17.36 16.21 11.15
N LEU A 3 16.79 16.32 12.35
CA LEU A 3 15.44 15.87 12.71
C LEU A 3 14.37 16.92 12.33
N LYS A 4 13.19 16.41 11.94
CA LYS A 4 12.03 17.10 11.38
C LYS A 4 11.18 17.87 12.42
N THR A 5 11.79 18.50 13.41
CA THR A 5 11.06 19.22 14.47
C THR A 5 11.37 20.71 14.52
N ASP A 6 12.14 21.23 13.55
CA ASP A 6 12.43 22.65 13.46
C ASP A 6 11.20 23.38 12.89
N ARG A 7 10.39 23.95 13.79
CA ARG A 7 9.15 24.68 13.47
C ARG A 7 9.37 25.86 12.52
N SER A 8 10.61 26.34 12.39
CA SER A 8 11.02 27.41 11.48
C SER A 8 11.02 27.03 9.99
N ILE A 9 11.08 25.73 9.66
CA ILE A 9 11.10 25.22 8.27
C ILE A 9 9.71 24.74 7.82
N ILE A 10 8.83 24.43 8.79
CA ILE A 10 7.46 23.95 8.51
C ILE A 10 6.57 25.07 7.96
N SER A 11 6.91 26.35 8.18
CA SER A 11 6.14 27.49 7.67
C SER A 11 6.11 27.59 6.14
N ASP A 12 7.11 27.01 5.47
CA ASP A 12 7.31 27.17 4.02
C ASP A 12 6.96 25.91 3.22
N LEU A 13 6.56 24.82 3.89
CA LEU A 13 6.10 23.62 3.22
C LEU A 13 4.59 23.73 2.93
N PRO A 14 4.15 23.36 1.72
CA PRO A 14 2.73 23.29 1.39
C PRO A 14 2.01 22.24 2.26
N GLU A 15 0.69 22.21 2.22
CA GLU A 15 -0.08 21.30 3.06
C GLU A 15 0.07 19.84 2.61
N LYS A 16 0.19 18.94 3.58
CA LYS A 16 0.06 17.49 3.38
C LYS A 16 -1.24 17.01 3.99
N THR A 17 -2.13 16.49 3.16
CA THR A 17 -3.38 15.87 3.61
C THR A 17 -3.29 14.36 3.43
N GLU A 18 -3.55 13.60 4.48
CA GLU A 18 -3.61 12.14 4.43
C GLU A 18 -5.06 11.68 4.57
N VAL A 19 -5.52 10.84 3.64
CA VAL A 19 -6.87 10.27 3.65
C VAL A 19 -6.83 8.75 3.52
N THR A 20 -7.63 8.08 4.33
CA THR A 20 -7.93 6.66 4.12
C THR A 20 -8.90 6.54 2.94
N ALA A 21 -8.45 5.92 1.87
CA ALA A 21 -9.25 5.67 0.67
C ALA A 21 -9.80 4.24 0.74
N TYR A 22 -11.02 4.13 1.25
CA TYR A 22 -11.72 2.85 1.35
C TYR A 22 -11.99 2.27 -0.04
N CYS A 23 -11.73 0.98 -0.17
CA CYS A 23 -11.94 0.17 -1.35
C CYS A 23 -12.91 -0.96 -1.01
N GLY A 24 -13.90 -1.22 -1.86
CA GLY A 24 -14.67 -2.47 -1.78
C GLY A 24 -13.85 -3.68 -2.21
N LEU A 25 -14.43 -4.87 -2.12
CA LEU A 25 -13.92 -6.08 -2.75
C LEU A 25 -14.79 -6.45 -3.95
N SER A 26 -14.16 -6.93 -5.02
CA SER A 26 -14.91 -7.63 -6.06
C SER A 26 -15.46 -8.96 -5.53
N LYS A 27 -16.48 -9.50 -6.21
CA LYS A 27 -17.02 -10.84 -5.91
C LYS A 27 -15.93 -11.93 -5.91
N ALA A 28 -14.97 -11.85 -6.83
CA ALA A 28 -13.85 -12.79 -6.90
C ALA A 28 -12.94 -12.64 -5.67
N GLN A 29 -12.62 -11.41 -5.27
CA GLN A 29 -11.81 -11.15 -4.07
C GLN A 29 -12.52 -11.64 -2.81
N ALA A 30 -13.81 -11.33 -2.64
CA ALA A 30 -14.59 -11.76 -1.47
C ALA A 30 -14.64 -13.28 -1.34
N ALA A 31 -14.89 -14.00 -2.45
CA ALA A 31 -14.91 -15.46 -2.47
C ALA A 31 -13.55 -16.07 -2.09
N GLN A 32 -12.46 -15.60 -2.69
CA GLN A 32 -11.10 -16.05 -2.38
C GLN A 32 -10.71 -15.73 -0.93
N TYR A 33 -11.09 -14.55 -0.45
CA TYR A 33 -10.79 -14.11 0.91
C TYR A 33 -11.48 -15.01 1.94
N GLN A 34 -12.79 -15.27 1.78
CA GLN A 34 -13.54 -16.19 2.65
C GLN A 34 -12.95 -17.61 2.62
N GLN A 35 -12.57 -18.09 1.43
CA GLN A 35 -11.93 -19.40 1.31
C GLN A 35 -10.59 -19.44 2.06
N ALA A 36 -9.77 -18.39 1.94
CA ALA A 36 -8.51 -18.30 2.67
C ALA A 36 -8.72 -18.25 4.20
N VAL A 37 -9.74 -17.56 4.70
CA VAL A 37 -10.09 -17.58 6.14
C VAL A 37 -10.46 -18.99 6.62
N LYS A 38 -11.29 -19.71 5.86
CA LYS A 38 -11.66 -21.10 6.19
C LYS A 38 -10.46 -22.04 6.19
N GLN A 39 -9.56 -21.88 5.21
CA GLN A 39 -8.35 -22.68 5.12
C GLN A 39 -7.36 -22.37 6.26
N LEU A 40 -7.24 -21.10 6.68
CA LEU A 40 -6.45 -20.72 7.84
C LEU A 40 -6.98 -21.39 9.11
N ALA A 41 -8.29 -21.29 9.37
CA ALA A 41 -8.93 -21.87 10.55
C ALA A 41 -8.61 -23.37 10.67
N LYS A 42 -8.80 -24.13 9.58
CA LYS A 42 -8.48 -25.56 9.56
C LYS A 42 -6.99 -25.85 9.76
N ALA A 43 -6.11 -24.98 9.26
CA ALA A 43 -4.68 -25.20 9.32
C ALA A 43 -4.07 -24.85 10.70
N ILE A 44 -4.67 -23.93 11.46
CA ILE A 44 -4.17 -23.54 12.79
C ILE A 44 -4.63 -24.47 13.93
N GLU A 45 -5.78 -25.14 13.79
CA GLU A 45 -6.39 -26.01 14.82
C GLU A 45 -5.43 -26.99 15.51
N ASN A 46 -4.43 -27.50 14.80
CA ASN A 46 -3.46 -28.47 15.33
C ASN A 46 -2.01 -28.04 15.06
N THR A 47 -1.76 -26.74 14.90
CA THR A 47 -0.42 -26.22 14.60
C THR A 47 0.01 -25.26 15.71
N GLU A 48 1.17 -25.53 16.31
CA GLU A 48 1.72 -24.72 17.40
C GLU A 48 3.12 -24.16 17.10
N GLY A 49 3.59 -23.28 17.98
CA GLY A 49 4.95 -22.75 17.98
C GLY A 49 5.35 -22.08 16.66
N ILE A 50 6.60 -22.30 16.22
CA ILE A 50 7.18 -21.66 15.03
C ILE A 50 6.38 -22.01 13.75
N LYS A 51 5.84 -23.23 13.66
CA LYS A 51 5.02 -23.65 12.50
C LYS A 51 3.75 -22.82 12.41
N ARG A 52 3.08 -22.56 13.54
CA ARG A 52 1.87 -21.71 13.59
C ARG A 52 2.21 -20.30 13.14
N ARG A 53 3.29 -19.72 13.68
CA ARG A 53 3.75 -18.38 13.32
C ARG A 53 4.00 -18.26 11.82
N GLY A 54 4.74 -19.20 11.23
CA GLY A 54 4.99 -19.23 9.79
C GLY A 54 3.70 -19.34 8.95
N LEU A 55 2.76 -20.17 9.38
CA LEU A 55 1.46 -20.35 8.74
C LEU A 55 0.66 -19.03 8.76
N VAL A 56 0.53 -18.39 9.92
CA VAL A 56 -0.19 -17.12 10.08
C VAL A 56 0.43 -16.04 9.17
N LEU A 57 1.76 -15.89 9.17
CA LEU A 57 2.45 -14.95 8.27
C LEU A 57 2.16 -15.22 6.79
N SER A 58 2.11 -16.49 6.39
CA SER A 58 1.79 -16.85 5.01
C SER A 58 0.36 -16.47 4.61
N TYR A 59 -0.61 -16.62 5.51
CA TYR A 59 -2.00 -16.22 5.26
C TYR A 59 -2.19 -14.71 5.29
N LEU A 60 -1.51 -14.00 6.20
CA LEU A 60 -1.48 -12.54 6.21
C LEU A 60 -1.00 -11.99 4.87
N LEU A 61 0.06 -12.58 4.30
CA LEU A 61 0.52 -12.28 2.96
C LEU A 61 -0.56 -12.55 1.90
N ARG A 62 -1.21 -13.73 1.93
CA ARG A 62 -2.30 -14.08 1.00
C ARG A 62 -3.46 -13.10 1.07
N PHE A 63 -3.89 -12.69 2.27
CA PHE A 63 -4.96 -11.72 2.44
C PHE A 63 -4.62 -10.38 1.77
N LYS A 64 -3.38 -9.91 1.92
CA LYS A 64 -2.90 -8.71 1.22
C LYS A 64 -2.90 -8.88 -0.31
N GLN A 65 -2.46 -10.03 -0.80
CA GLN A 65 -2.47 -10.33 -2.24
C GLN A 65 -3.90 -10.33 -2.79
N ILE A 66 -4.85 -10.97 -2.10
CA ILE A 66 -6.26 -10.96 -2.49
C ILE A 66 -6.82 -9.53 -2.51
N CYS A 67 -6.53 -8.72 -1.48
CA CYS A 67 -6.97 -7.32 -1.41
C CYS A 67 -6.43 -6.48 -2.57
N ASN A 68 -5.22 -6.77 -3.04
CA ASN A 68 -4.61 -6.11 -4.19
C ASN A 68 -5.23 -6.54 -5.51
N HIS A 69 -5.21 -7.84 -5.79
CA HIS A 69 -5.81 -8.41 -6.99
C HIS A 69 -5.88 -9.96 -6.87
N PRO A 70 -6.98 -10.62 -7.27
CA PRO A 70 -7.09 -12.08 -7.28
C PRO A 70 -5.90 -12.81 -7.95
N SER A 71 -5.49 -12.33 -9.13
CA SER A 71 -4.34 -12.84 -9.88
C SER A 71 -3.01 -12.75 -9.18
N GLN A 72 -2.85 -11.85 -8.19
CA GLN A 72 -1.62 -11.80 -7.41
C GLN A 72 -1.44 -13.08 -6.58
N LEU A 73 -2.55 -13.66 -6.08
CA LEU A 73 -2.52 -14.92 -5.37
C LEU A 73 -2.43 -16.12 -6.33
N LEU A 74 -3.16 -16.06 -7.46
CA LEU A 74 -3.23 -17.17 -8.43
C LEU A 74 -1.94 -17.33 -9.25
N GLY A 75 -1.24 -16.24 -9.53
CA GLY A 75 -0.06 -16.24 -10.40
C GLY A 75 -0.38 -16.51 -11.86
N ASP A 76 -1.60 -16.17 -12.31
CA ASP A 76 -2.08 -16.37 -13.69
C ASP A 76 -1.81 -15.17 -14.61
N ASP A 77 -1.22 -14.10 -14.07
CA ASP A 77 -0.95 -12.83 -14.74
C ASP A 77 -2.20 -12.13 -15.35
N GLU A 78 -3.41 -12.54 -14.96
CA GLU A 78 -4.68 -11.97 -15.44
C GLU A 78 -5.15 -10.74 -14.62
N TYR A 79 -4.38 -9.66 -14.62
CA TYR A 79 -4.68 -8.45 -13.85
C TYR A 79 -5.79 -7.57 -14.48
N ASP A 80 -7.00 -8.11 -14.68
CA ASP A 80 -8.17 -7.33 -15.09
C ASP A 80 -8.59 -6.34 -13.99
N PRO A 81 -8.47 -5.01 -14.22
CA PRO A 81 -8.81 -3.98 -13.23
C PRO A 81 -10.21 -4.13 -12.63
N LYS A 82 -11.17 -4.69 -13.38
CA LYS A 82 -12.56 -4.89 -12.91
C LYS A 82 -12.64 -5.95 -11.81
N LYS A 83 -11.69 -6.87 -11.72
CA LYS A 83 -11.63 -7.92 -10.70
C LYS A 83 -11.02 -7.44 -9.37
N SER A 84 -10.60 -6.17 -9.25
CA SER A 84 -10.05 -5.61 -8.01
C SER A 84 -10.66 -4.27 -7.62
N GLY A 85 -11.21 -4.18 -6.40
CA GLY A 85 -11.75 -2.93 -5.87
C GLY A 85 -10.67 -1.84 -5.70
N LYS A 86 -9.42 -2.20 -5.44
CA LYS A 86 -8.31 -1.22 -5.40
C LYS A 86 -8.00 -0.66 -6.79
N PHE A 87 -8.05 -1.46 -7.85
CA PHE A 87 -7.90 -0.95 -9.22
C PHE A 87 -9.07 -0.06 -9.62
N GLN A 88 -10.30 -0.40 -9.22
CA GLN A 88 -11.47 0.46 -9.44
C GLN A 88 -11.31 1.81 -8.71
N ARG A 89 -10.85 1.80 -7.45
CA ARG A 89 -10.57 3.03 -6.70
C ARG A 89 -9.43 3.84 -7.32
N LEU A 90 -8.39 3.17 -7.81
CA LEU A 90 -7.30 3.80 -8.53
C LEU A 90 -7.79 4.50 -9.80
N ALA A 91 -8.68 3.87 -10.58
CA ALA A 91 -9.28 4.46 -11.77
C ALA A 91 -9.96 5.80 -11.48
N GLN A 92 -10.79 5.85 -10.42
CA GLN A 92 -11.51 7.05 -10.00
C GLN A 92 -10.55 8.20 -9.65
N LEU A 93 -9.46 7.90 -8.95
CA LEU A 93 -8.45 8.91 -8.61
C LEU A 93 -7.66 9.35 -9.84
N CYS A 94 -7.29 8.42 -10.72
CA CYS A 94 -6.53 8.72 -11.92
C CYS A 94 -7.29 9.64 -12.88
N GLU A 95 -8.61 9.52 -12.98
CA GLU A 95 -9.44 10.44 -13.79
C GLU A 95 -9.27 11.89 -13.34
N GLU A 96 -9.40 12.17 -12.03
CA GLU A 96 -9.22 13.51 -11.47
C GLU A 96 -7.77 14.00 -11.65
N ILE A 97 -6.79 13.17 -11.30
CA ILE A 97 -5.36 13.52 -11.37
C ILE A 97 -4.94 13.83 -12.81
N ALA A 98 -5.34 13.00 -13.77
CA ALA A 98 -5.01 13.18 -15.18
C ALA A 98 -5.67 14.43 -15.75
N SER A 99 -6.92 14.73 -15.37
CA SER A 99 -7.63 15.94 -15.83
C SER A 99 -6.93 17.25 -15.43
N ARG A 100 -6.18 17.22 -14.33
CA ARG A 100 -5.39 18.36 -13.82
C ARG A 100 -3.92 18.33 -14.24
N GLN A 101 -3.51 17.33 -15.03
CA GLN A 101 -2.12 17.11 -15.42
C GLN A 101 -1.17 17.01 -14.22
N GLU A 102 -1.67 16.45 -13.11
CA GLU A 102 -0.92 16.28 -11.88
C GLU A 102 -0.11 14.98 -11.87
N LYS A 103 0.98 14.95 -11.11
CA LYS A 103 1.87 13.78 -11.05
C LYS A 103 1.59 12.90 -9.84
N LEU A 104 1.63 11.59 -10.09
CA LEU A 104 1.24 10.55 -9.14
C LEU A 104 2.43 9.66 -8.75
N LEU A 105 2.64 9.47 -7.44
CA LEU A 105 3.43 8.34 -6.93
C LEU A 105 2.52 7.20 -6.52
N VAL A 106 2.90 5.97 -6.85
CA VAL A 106 2.23 4.77 -6.35
C VAL A 106 3.23 3.87 -5.62
N PHE A 107 2.97 3.60 -4.35
CA PHE A 107 3.76 2.69 -3.54
C PHE A 107 3.05 1.34 -3.42
N THR A 108 3.83 0.27 -3.56
CA THR A 108 3.38 -1.11 -3.35
C THR A 108 4.51 -1.90 -2.67
N GLN A 109 4.21 -2.77 -1.72
CA GLN A 109 5.21 -3.66 -1.10
C GLN A 109 5.59 -4.84 -2.02
N PHE A 110 4.84 -5.04 -3.10
CA PHE A 110 4.96 -6.17 -4.01
C PHE A 110 5.59 -5.77 -5.33
N ARG A 111 6.73 -6.39 -5.66
CA ARG A 111 7.42 -6.11 -6.91
C ARG A 111 6.58 -6.57 -8.10
N GLU A 112 5.92 -7.71 -7.97
CA GLU A 112 5.05 -8.29 -8.99
C GLU A 112 3.87 -7.39 -9.35
N MET A 113 3.43 -6.52 -8.42
CA MET A 113 2.37 -5.54 -8.71
C MET A 113 2.84 -4.34 -9.54
N THR A 114 4.15 -4.12 -9.69
CA THR A 114 4.65 -2.94 -10.41
C THR A 114 4.30 -2.98 -11.91
N THR A 115 4.35 -4.15 -12.54
CA THR A 115 4.00 -4.34 -13.95
C THR A 115 2.52 -4.11 -14.24
N PRO A 116 1.56 -4.78 -13.55
CA PRO A 116 0.14 -4.55 -13.81
C PRO A 116 -0.29 -3.12 -13.46
N LEU A 117 0.27 -2.52 -12.39
CA LEU A 117 0.03 -1.10 -12.10
C LEU A 117 0.55 -0.20 -13.22
N ALA A 118 1.75 -0.45 -13.75
CA ALA A 118 2.32 0.35 -14.84
C ALA A 118 1.48 0.26 -16.11
N SER A 119 1.03 -0.95 -16.46
CA SER A 119 0.15 -1.18 -17.61
C SER A 119 -1.19 -0.45 -17.45
N PHE A 120 -1.82 -0.59 -16.28
CA PHE A 120 -3.08 0.08 -15.97
C PHE A 120 -2.95 1.60 -16.01
N LEU A 121 -1.96 2.17 -15.32
CA LEU A 121 -1.75 3.62 -15.26
C LEU A 121 -1.36 4.18 -16.63
N ALA A 122 -0.60 3.45 -17.44
CA ALA A 122 -0.29 3.91 -18.80
C ALA A 122 -1.56 4.06 -19.66
N GLN A 123 -2.56 3.19 -19.46
CA GLN A 123 -3.87 3.34 -20.11
C GLN A 123 -4.64 4.54 -19.56
N GLN A 124 -4.65 4.75 -18.24
CA GLN A 124 -5.37 5.88 -17.62
C GLN A 124 -4.80 7.25 -18.02
N PHE A 125 -3.47 7.36 -18.08
CA PHE A 125 -2.77 8.61 -18.40
C PHE A 125 -2.45 8.78 -19.90
N GLY A 126 -2.70 7.75 -20.72
CA GLY A 126 -2.39 7.76 -22.16
C GLY A 126 -0.91 7.72 -22.50
N GLN A 127 -0.02 7.58 -21.52
CA GLN A 127 1.44 7.55 -21.70
C GLN A 127 2.14 6.75 -20.61
N PRO A 128 3.32 6.15 -20.89
CA PRO A 128 4.03 5.34 -19.90
C PRO A 128 4.59 6.18 -18.75
N GLY A 129 4.67 5.56 -17.58
CA GLY A 129 5.33 6.12 -16.40
C GLY A 129 6.64 5.43 -16.07
N LEU A 130 7.14 5.70 -14.87
CA LEU A 130 8.38 5.12 -14.36
C LEU A 130 8.08 4.04 -13.30
N VAL A 131 9.01 3.11 -13.14
CA VAL A 131 8.97 2.07 -12.10
C VAL A 131 10.31 2.03 -11.38
N LEU A 132 10.34 1.79 -10.08
CA LEU A 132 11.57 1.65 -9.31
C LEU A 132 11.40 0.59 -8.22
N HIS A 133 12.15 -0.50 -8.36
CA HIS A 133 12.05 -1.69 -7.49
C HIS A 133 13.43 -2.21 -7.10
N GLY A 134 13.48 -3.24 -6.25
CA GLY A 134 14.74 -3.79 -5.71
C GLY A 134 15.78 -4.17 -6.77
N GLY A 135 15.31 -4.73 -7.90
CA GLY A 135 16.15 -5.10 -9.04
C GLY A 135 16.59 -3.94 -9.95
N THR A 136 16.20 -2.69 -9.69
CA THR A 136 16.63 -1.56 -10.53
C THR A 136 18.09 -1.23 -10.20
N PRO A 137 19.01 -1.25 -11.20
CA PRO A 137 20.42 -0.94 -10.98
C PRO A 137 20.60 0.43 -10.32
N VAL A 138 21.49 0.53 -9.33
CA VAL A 138 21.71 1.77 -8.55
C VAL A 138 21.97 2.96 -9.45
N LYS A 139 22.80 2.79 -10.49
CA LYS A 139 23.12 3.83 -11.49
C LYS A 139 21.91 4.37 -12.24
N GLN A 140 20.85 3.59 -12.39
CA GLN A 140 19.62 4.01 -13.08
C GLN A 140 18.60 4.68 -12.15
N ARG A 141 18.71 4.48 -10.84
CA ARG A 141 17.72 5.00 -9.88
C ARG A 141 17.65 6.52 -9.92
N GLN A 142 18.81 7.16 -9.86
CA GLN A 142 18.93 8.61 -9.88
C GLN A 142 18.39 9.20 -11.19
N LYS A 143 18.73 8.59 -12.34
CA LYS A 143 18.20 9.00 -13.65
C LYS A 143 16.67 8.95 -13.71
N ARG A 144 16.03 7.91 -13.15
CA ARG A 144 14.55 7.82 -13.10
C ARG A 144 13.94 8.89 -12.19
N VAL A 145 14.60 9.22 -11.08
CA VAL A 145 14.17 10.33 -10.22
C VAL A 145 14.24 11.65 -10.98
N GLU A 146 15.36 11.93 -11.64
CA GLU A 146 15.54 13.15 -12.44
C GLU A 146 14.50 13.26 -13.55
N GLN A 147 14.22 12.16 -14.26
CA GLN A 147 13.18 12.11 -15.28
C GLN A 147 11.78 12.38 -14.72
N PHE A 148 11.46 11.92 -13.51
CA PHE A 148 10.16 12.19 -12.90
C PHE A 148 10.01 13.65 -12.44
N GLN A 149 11.12 14.22 -11.96
CA GLN A 149 11.21 15.58 -11.43
C GLN A 149 11.22 16.67 -12.51
N ASP A 150 11.41 16.29 -13.78
CA ASP A 150 11.20 17.18 -14.92
C ASP A 150 9.70 17.51 -15.02
N GLU A 151 9.31 18.76 -15.30
CA GLU A 151 7.90 19.15 -15.45
C GLU A 151 7.22 18.38 -16.59
N GLU A 152 7.90 18.23 -17.72
CA GLU A 152 7.46 17.45 -18.89
C GLU A 152 7.73 15.94 -18.74
N GLY A 153 8.27 15.54 -17.59
CA GLY A 153 8.53 14.15 -17.25
C GLY A 153 7.26 13.29 -17.13
N PRO A 154 7.43 11.97 -16.96
CA PRO A 154 6.30 11.04 -16.93
C PRO A 154 5.26 11.35 -15.84
N PRO A 155 3.96 11.05 -16.06
CA PRO A 155 2.88 11.49 -15.18
C PRO A 155 2.78 10.66 -13.90
N PHE A 156 3.37 9.46 -13.87
CA PHE A 156 3.38 8.63 -12.68
C PHE A 156 4.70 7.90 -12.47
N PHE A 157 4.98 7.58 -11.21
CA PHE A 157 6.13 6.78 -10.80
C PHE A 157 5.73 5.75 -9.74
N ILE A 158 5.91 4.48 -10.06
CA ILE A 158 5.63 3.36 -9.16
C ILE A 158 6.89 2.95 -8.41
N LEU A 159 6.79 2.79 -7.09
CA LEU A 159 7.90 2.41 -6.22
C LEU A 159 7.55 1.16 -5.41
N SER A 160 8.42 0.15 -5.46
CA SER A 160 8.30 -1.06 -4.63
C SER A 160 9.47 -1.29 -3.66
N LEU A 161 10.28 -0.26 -3.43
CA LEU A 161 11.40 -0.35 -2.49
C LEU A 161 10.90 -0.22 -1.06
N LYS A 162 11.32 -1.15 -0.19
CA LYS A 162 11.29 -0.96 1.26
C LYS A 162 11.92 0.40 1.60
N ALA A 163 11.38 1.05 2.63
CA ALA A 163 11.63 2.45 2.88
C ALA A 163 13.10 2.82 3.22
N GLY A 164 13.99 1.85 3.47
CA GLY A 164 15.42 2.09 3.73
C GLY A 164 16.31 2.24 2.48
N GLY A 165 17.03 3.36 2.38
CA GLY A 165 18.38 3.35 1.76
C GLY A 165 18.63 4.19 0.51
N THR A 166 17.67 4.94 -0.04
CA THR A 166 17.91 5.68 -1.30
C THR A 166 17.68 7.19 -1.27
N GLY A 167 17.15 7.77 -0.19
CA GLY A 167 17.09 9.24 -0.02
C GLY A 167 16.42 10.01 -1.18
N LEU A 168 15.52 9.38 -1.93
CA LEU A 168 14.92 9.91 -3.15
C LEU A 168 14.17 11.23 -2.87
N ASN A 169 14.26 12.17 -3.81
CA ASN A 169 13.50 13.43 -3.79
C ASN A 169 12.49 13.40 -4.92
N LEU A 170 11.20 13.35 -4.60
CA LEU A 170 10.09 13.16 -5.54
C LEU A 170 9.04 14.27 -5.38
N THR A 171 9.50 15.51 -5.26
CA THR A 171 8.69 16.69 -4.98
C THR A 171 7.77 17.12 -6.13
N GLU A 172 7.93 16.60 -7.34
CA GLU A 172 7.00 16.93 -8.42
C GLU A 172 5.62 16.27 -8.30
N ALA A 173 5.50 15.25 -7.44
CA ALA A 173 4.23 14.61 -7.17
C ALA A 173 3.37 15.45 -6.23
N SER A 174 2.12 15.71 -6.64
CA SER A 174 1.06 16.25 -5.77
C SER A 174 0.15 15.13 -5.23
N HIS A 175 0.21 13.93 -5.80
CA HIS A 175 -0.55 12.77 -5.32
C HIS A 175 0.35 11.60 -4.95
N VAL A 176 0.03 10.96 -3.83
CA VAL A 176 0.71 9.75 -3.36
C VAL A 176 -0.34 8.70 -3.03
N ILE A 177 -0.25 7.54 -3.66
CA ILE A 177 -1.11 6.39 -3.36
C ILE A 177 -0.28 5.29 -2.72
N HIS A 178 -0.64 4.89 -1.50
CA HIS A 178 -0.21 3.62 -0.93
C HIS A 178 -1.22 2.55 -1.35
N PHE A 179 -0.88 1.81 -2.40
CA PHE A 179 -1.75 0.81 -2.99
C PHE A 179 -1.98 -0.36 -2.03
N ASP A 180 -0.96 -0.73 -1.26
CA ASP A 180 -1.08 -1.67 -0.16
C ASP A 180 -0.39 -1.13 1.11
N ARG A 181 -0.96 -1.50 2.26
CA ARG A 181 -0.58 -0.91 3.54
C ARG A 181 0.66 -1.58 4.12
N TRP A 182 1.60 -0.73 4.53
CA TRP A 182 2.61 -1.09 5.51
C TRP A 182 1.97 -0.98 6.90
N TRP A 183 1.90 -2.08 7.63
CA TRP A 183 1.35 -2.06 8.98
C TRP A 183 2.27 -1.36 9.99
N ASN A 184 3.50 -1.04 9.59
CA ASN A 184 4.35 -0.12 10.32
C ASN A 184 4.25 1.29 9.69
N PRO A 185 3.54 2.24 10.31
CA PRO A 185 3.40 3.62 9.84
C PRO A 185 4.74 4.34 9.66
N ALA A 186 5.81 3.98 10.39
CA ALA A 186 7.11 4.61 10.19
C ALA A 186 7.66 4.29 8.78
N VAL A 187 7.41 3.09 8.27
CA VAL A 187 7.80 2.68 6.91
C VAL A 187 6.96 3.43 5.86
N GLU A 188 5.65 3.52 6.08
CA GLU A 188 4.72 4.24 5.19
C GLU A 188 5.00 5.76 5.17
N ASN A 189 5.22 6.35 6.34
CA ASN A 189 5.59 7.76 6.49
C ASN A 189 6.92 8.04 5.80
N GLN A 190 7.92 7.16 5.95
CA GLN A 190 9.19 7.31 5.25
C GLN A 190 9.04 7.24 3.71
N ALA A 191 8.09 6.45 3.20
CA ALA A 191 7.77 6.44 1.78
C ALA A 191 7.10 7.75 1.33
N THR A 192 6.10 8.21 2.08
CA THR A 192 5.38 9.49 1.85
C THR A 192 6.33 10.69 1.90
N ASP A 193 7.26 10.67 2.86
CA ASP A 193 8.28 11.70 3.08
C ASP A 193 9.24 11.89 1.90
N ARG A 194 9.24 10.98 0.91
CA ARG A 194 9.99 11.14 -0.34
C ARG A 194 9.33 12.17 -1.27
N ALA A 195 8.01 12.32 -1.20
CA ALA A 195 7.25 13.35 -1.92
C ALA A 195 7.10 14.64 -1.10
N PHE A 196 6.93 14.49 0.22
CA PHE A 196 6.78 15.61 1.15
C PHE A 196 8.12 15.98 1.79
N ARG A 197 8.95 16.71 1.03
CA ARG A 197 10.30 17.13 1.44
C ARG A 197 10.58 18.58 1.04
N ILE A 198 11.61 19.17 1.64
CA ILE A 198 12.15 20.49 1.25
C ILE A 198 12.32 20.54 -0.27
N GLY A 199 11.74 21.55 -0.90
CA GLY A 199 11.65 21.70 -2.36
C GLY A 199 10.25 21.40 -2.94
N GLN A 200 9.34 20.84 -2.14
CA GLN A 200 7.93 20.70 -2.50
C GLN A 200 7.25 22.08 -2.56
N LYS A 201 6.53 22.33 -3.66
CA LYS A 201 5.82 23.59 -3.92
C LYS A 201 4.30 23.41 -4.06
N LYS A 202 3.84 22.16 -4.17
CA LYS A 202 2.44 21.77 -4.35
C LYS A 202 1.91 21.12 -3.07
N ASN A 203 0.62 21.32 -2.78
CA ASN A 203 -0.04 20.52 -1.75
C ASN A 203 0.03 19.05 -2.13
N VAL A 204 0.25 18.18 -1.14
CA VAL A 204 0.38 16.74 -1.36
C VAL A 204 -0.81 16.02 -0.73
N LEU A 205 -1.59 15.32 -1.57
CA LEU A 205 -2.67 14.45 -1.14
C LEU A 205 -2.21 13.00 -1.12
N VAL A 206 -2.30 12.37 0.06
CA VAL A 206 -1.86 11.00 0.30
C VAL A 206 -3.08 10.11 0.49
N HIS A 207 -3.29 9.18 -0.42
CA HIS A 207 -4.36 8.19 -0.37
C HIS A 207 -3.83 6.86 0.14
N LYS A 208 -4.36 6.39 1.26
CA LYS A 208 -4.01 5.09 1.84
C LYS A 208 -5.12 4.10 1.53
N PHE A 209 -4.89 3.17 0.61
CA PHE A 209 -5.92 2.23 0.19
C PHE A 209 -6.16 1.20 1.28
N VAL A 210 -7.43 0.95 1.60
CA VAL A 210 -7.86 -0.01 2.62
C VAL A 210 -9.09 -0.74 2.12
N CYS A 211 -9.00 -2.06 1.96
CA CYS A 211 -10.16 -2.89 1.64
C CYS A 211 -11.10 -3.03 2.84
N GLN A 212 -12.34 -2.55 2.71
CA GLN A 212 -13.36 -2.60 3.76
C GLN A 212 -13.78 -4.04 4.07
N GLY A 213 -14.15 -4.27 5.32
CA GLY A 213 -14.55 -5.57 5.85
C GLY A 213 -13.41 -6.59 5.97
N THR A 214 -12.16 -6.22 5.64
CA THR A 214 -11.01 -7.13 5.64
C THR A 214 -10.07 -6.90 6.83
N VAL A 215 -9.03 -7.72 6.90
CA VAL A 215 -7.90 -7.53 7.81
C VAL A 215 -7.22 -6.15 7.63
N GLU A 216 -7.25 -5.54 6.44
CA GLU A 216 -6.68 -4.21 6.23
C GLU A 216 -7.42 -3.14 7.04
N GLU A 217 -8.76 -3.12 7.01
CA GLU A 217 -9.58 -2.16 7.77
C GLU A 217 -9.40 -2.35 9.28
N LYS A 218 -9.42 -3.60 9.75
CA LYS A 218 -9.28 -3.91 11.17
C LYS A 218 -7.91 -3.52 11.70
N ILE A 219 -6.83 -3.76 10.94
CA ILE A 219 -5.49 -3.32 11.32
C ILE A 219 -5.37 -1.79 11.27
N ASP A 220 -5.96 -1.12 10.28
CA ASP A 220 -5.96 0.35 10.22
C ASP A 220 -6.66 0.96 11.45
N ALA A 221 -7.82 0.42 11.84
CA ALA A 221 -8.51 0.82 13.05
C ALA A 221 -7.65 0.63 14.31
N LEU A 222 -7.02 -0.55 14.47
CA LEU A 222 -6.13 -0.83 15.60
C LEU A 222 -4.95 0.16 15.69
N ILE A 223 -4.32 0.48 14.56
CA ILE A 223 -3.21 1.45 14.51
C ILE A 223 -3.68 2.84 14.94
N ASN A 224 -4.90 3.24 14.56
CA ASN A 224 -5.46 4.57 14.86
C ASN A 224 -5.93 4.71 16.32
N GLU A 225 -6.32 3.61 16.98
CA GLU A 225 -6.79 3.63 18.37
C GLU A 225 -5.68 3.88 19.42
N LYS A 226 -4.39 3.94 19.02
CA LYS A 226 -3.23 4.19 19.92
C LYS A 226 -3.22 3.31 21.19
N THR A 227 -3.67 2.07 21.08
CA THR A 227 -3.71 1.11 22.20
C THR A 227 -2.33 0.48 22.45
N ALA A 228 -2.16 -0.23 23.56
CA ALA A 228 -0.95 -1.04 23.80
C ALA A 228 -0.71 -2.03 22.65
N LEU A 229 -1.79 -2.63 22.12
CA LEU A 229 -1.74 -3.48 20.93
C LEU A 229 -1.23 -2.73 19.69
N ALA A 230 -1.63 -1.46 19.53
CA ALA A 230 -1.09 -0.59 18.49
C ALA A 230 0.41 -0.37 18.69
N ASN A 231 0.86 -0.07 19.91
CA ASN A 231 2.29 0.14 20.18
C ASN A 231 3.14 -1.11 19.86
N ASP A 232 2.65 -2.31 20.17
CA ASP A 232 3.34 -3.55 19.82
C ASP A 232 3.37 -3.80 18.29
N VAL A 233 2.30 -3.44 17.57
CA VAL A 233 2.26 -3.42 16.09
C VAL A 233 3.31 -2.46 15.53
N LEU A 234 3.55 -1.33 16.21
CA LEU A 234 4.49 -0.28 15.83
C LEU A 234 5.96 -0.65 16.16
N GLU A 235 6.21 -1.23 17.33
CA GLU A 235 7.56 -1.47 17.91
C GLU A 235 8.14 -2.84 17.54
N GLY A 236 7.34 -3.92 17.60
CA GLY A 236 7.75 -5.30 17.34
C GLY A 236 7.49 -5.79 15.91
N GLY A 237 6.87 -4.93 15.10
CA GLY A 237 6.35 -5.23 13.77
C GLY A 237 5.05 -6.01 13.86
N ALA A 238 3.96 -5.44 13.34
CA ALA A 238 2.62 -6.03 13.21
C ALA A 238 2.58 -7.57 13.09
N ASN A 239 3.48 -8.12 12.26
CA ASN A 239 3.65 -9.55 12.05
C ASN A 239 3.88 -10.36 13.35
N THR A 240 4.69 -9.88 14.28
CA THR A 240 5.01 -10.56 15.54
C THR A 240 3.75 -10.68 16.40
N LEU A 241 3.06 -9.56 16.64
CA LEU A 241 1.83 -9.51 17.43
C LEU A 241 0.72 -10.39 16.82
N LEU A 242 0.52 -10.31 15.51
CA LEU A 242 -0.49 -11.11 14.82
C LEU A 242 -0.23 -12.61 14.91
N THR A 243 1.04 -13.02 14.99
CA THR A 243 1.41 -14.43 15.12
C THR A 243 1.28 -14.98 16.54
N GLU A 244 1.16 -14.10 17.54
CA GLU A 244 1.08 -14.48 18.96
C GLU A 244 -0.36 -14.41 19.52
N MET A 245 -1.30 -13.81 18.78
CA MET A 245 -2.73 -13.87 19.09
C MET A 245 -3.24 -15.32 19.19
N ASP A 246 -4.20 -15.57 20.09
CA ASP A 246 -4.94 -16.83 20.12
C ASP A 246 -5.77 -17.02 18.84
N ASP A 247 -6.17 -18.25 18.55
CA ASP A 247 -6.85 -18.61 17.31
C ASP A 247 -8.19 -17.88 17.13
N LYS A 248 -8.94 -17.66 18.22
CA LYS A 248 -10.24 -16.97 18.15
C LYS A 248 -10.05 -15.50 17.84
N ALA A 249 -9.11 -14.83 18.51
CA ALA A 249 -8.76 -13.44 18.24
C ALA A 249 -8.24 -13.26 16.81
N LEU A 250 -7.36 -14.15 16.35
CA LEU A 250 -6.84 -14.14 14.99
C LEU A 250 -7.95 -14.30 13.95
N LEU A 251 -8.83 -15.29 14.11
CA LEU A 251 -9.92 -15.54 13.16
C LEU A 251 -10.93 -14.39 13.15
N ASN A 252 -11.21 -13.78 14.29
CA ASN A 252 -12.03 -12.57 14.36
C ASN A 252 -11.36 -11.39 13.64
N LEU A 253 -10.04 -11.25 13.77
CA LEU A 253 -9.30 -10.20 13.08
C LEU A 253 -9.31 -10.40 11.57
N VAL A 254 -9.15 -11.63 11.08
CA VAL A 254 -9.07 -11.86 9.63
C VAL A 254 -10.42 -12.11 8.98
N SER A 255 -11.50 -12.28 9.73
CA SER A 255 -12.84 -12.56 9.16
C SER A 255 -13.30 -11.44 8.22
N LEU A 256 -14.05 -11.84 7.17
CA LEU A 256 -14.64 -10.90 6.23
C LEU A 256 -16.00 -10.41 6.74
N ASP A 257 -16.16 -9.10 6.83
CA ASP A 257 -17.46 -8.45 6.96
C ASP A 257 -17.99 -8.12 5.56
N ILE A 258 -18.98 -8.90 5.10
CA ILE A 258 -19.53 -8.80 3.74
C ILE A 258 -20.29 -7.51 3.53
N GLU A 259 -20.99 -7.02 4.56
CA GLU A 259 -21.80 -5.80 4.47
C GLU A 259 -20.89 -4.58 4.26
N LYS A 260 -19.77 -4.54 4.99
CA LYS A 260 -18.77 -3.48 4.81
C LYS A 260 -17.96 -3.62 3.53
N ALA A 261 -17.73 -4.83 3.04
CA ALA A 261 -16.88 -5.06 1.87
C ALA A 261 -17.49 -4.57 0.54
N GLN A 262 -18.74 -4.08 0.53
CA GLN A 262 -19.42 -3.49 -0.63
C GLN A 262 -19.34 -4.37 -1.89
N VAL A 263 -19.58 -5.68 -1.71
CA VAL A 263 -19.44 -6.74 -2.74
C VAL A 263 -20.61 -6.76 -3.73
#